data_AF-A0A804P0K7-F1
#
_entry.id   AF-A0A804P0K7-F1
#
_cell.length_a   1.000
_cell.length_b   1.000
_cell.length_c   1.000
_cell.angle_alpha   90.00
_cell.angle_beta   90.00
_cell.angle_gamma   90.00
#
_symmetry.space_group_name_H-M   'P 1'
#
loop_
_entity.id
_entity.type
_entity.pdbx_description
1 polymer ?
#
loop_
_entity_poly.entity_id
_entity_poly.type
_entity_poly.pdbx_seq_one_letter_code
_entity_poly.pdbx_strand_id
1 'polypeptide(L)'
;MLATPRPGDENRRPLFAAKDIRNFYYKHGASIFSPVSKTDSLFSWLNDQYRAFVRGGPKYDATPLEGKINRLTGTLTLADTVTKILVPAFDVRRLNTVTFSSYDAPEMLKPHKKHYLSDVCLGTTAAPTYFRPHHFWSHYTDGDRRHPFHLIDGGVGANNPTMLAISRIAREILCGKNPDFEPLEEDQAVDYSKFIVISIGTGSTKERGRYNADDCARWTDIKWVRKDGHRPIIDMFAHASDFWVDTHVSTLLDGQRCKNYLRIQALKEDGLVGPMLLLDNVCKHNMDNLIKVGENLLQKKVTKVDMITMRYEKQDTEMTNEEELKNFAKMLYDERKLRLGKDKQKRPRVDQNEQALPDGAMTTDTKAQATADEMAEK
;
A
#
# COMPACT_ATOMS: atom_id res chain seq x y z
N MET A 1 -0.25 -8.59 2.58
CA MET A 1 -1.23 -9.21 3.50
C MET A 1 -2.66 -9.10 2.97
N LEU A 2 -3.29 -7.92 2.98
CA LEU A 2 -4.68 -7.74 2.51
C LEU A 2 -4.86 -7.90 0.99
N ALA A 3 -3.80 -7.64 0.22
CA ALA A 3 -3.80 -7.82 -1.24
C ALA A 3 -3.13 -9.14 -1.69
N THR A 4 -2.61 -9.93 -0.75
CA THR A 4 -1.91 -11.18 -1.06
C THR A 4 -2.95 -12.30 -1.19
N PRO A 5 -2.95 -13.12 -2.25
CA PRO A 5 -3.87 -14.25 -2.36
C PRO A 5 -3.57 -15.35 -1.34
N ARG A 6 -4.59 -16.11 -0.94
CA ARG A 6 -4.40 -17.37 -0.20
C ARG A 6 -3.77 -18.42 -1.12
N PRO A 7 -2.70 -19.09 -0.69
CA PRO A 7 -2.13 -20.20 -1.45
C PRO A 7 -3.18 -21.29 -1.71
N GLY A 8 -3.30 -21.74 -2.96
CA GLY A 8 -4.21 -22.82 -3.34
C GLY A 8 -5.71 -22.46 -3.36
N ASP A 9 -6.08 -21.20 -3.18
CA ASP A 9 -7.48 -20.76 -3.28
C ASP A 9 -7.82 -20.32 -4.71
N GLU A 10 -8.62 -21.13 -5.40
CA GLU A 10 -9.09 -20.85 -6.77
C GLU A 10 -9.86 -19.52 -6.88
N ASN A 11 -10.54 -19.11 -5.79
CA ASN A 11 -11.28 -17.85 -5.76
C ASN A 11 -10.38 -16.64 -5.48
N ARG A 12 -9.06 -16.84 -5.35
CA ARG A 12 -8.05 -15.81 -5.07
C ARG A 12 -8.44 -14.90 -3.90
N ARG A 13 -8.96 -15.46 -2.80
CA ARG A 13 -9.34 -14.65 -1.64
C ARG A 13 -8.11 -14.06 -0.95
N PRO A 14 -8.24 -12.88 -0.31
CA PRO A 14 -7.17 -12.31 0.51
C PRO A 14 -6.67 -13.26 1.61
N LEU A 15 -5.35 -13.27 1.82
CA LEU A 15 -4.67 -14.05 2.84
C LEU A 15 -5.14 -13.68 4.25
N PHE A 16 -5.39 -12.39 4.50
CA PHE A 16 -5.87 -11.84 5.78
C PHE A 16 -7.17 -11.07 5.57
N ALA A 17 -8.09 -11.16 6.53
CA ALA A 17 -9.15 -10.17 6.69
C ALA A 17 -8.63 -8.95 7.45
N ALA A 18 -9.32 -7.80 7.36
CA ALA A 18 -8.91 -6.58 8.05
C ALA A 18 -8.74 -6.78 9.57
N LYS A 19 -9.65 -7.54 10.21
CA LYS A 19 -9.60 -7.85 11.64
C LYS A 19 -8.34 -8.63 12.08
N ASP A 20 -7.72 -9.35 11.15
CA ASP A 20 -6.56 -10.21 11.45
C ASP A 20 -5.26 -9.39 11.55
N ILE A 21 -5.22 -8.19 10.98
CA ILE A 21 -4.04 -7.31 10.97
C ILE A 21 -3.64 -6.89 12.40
N ARG A 22 -4.62 -6.61 13.25
CA ARG A 22 -4.39 -6.29 14.66
C ARG A 22 -3.65 -7.44 15.37
N ASN A 23 -4.16 -8.66 15.21
CA ASN A 23 -3.59 -9.85 15.84
C ASN A 23 -2.19 -10.16 15.30
N PHE A 24 -1.94 -9.86 14.02
CA PHE A 24 -0.61 -9.96 13.44
C PHE A 24 0.40 -9.08 14.20
N TYR A 25 0.09 -7.80 14.43
CA TYR A 25 0.99 -6.89 15.16
C TYR A 25 1.20 -7.32 16.61
N TYR A 26 0.14 -7.76 17.32
CA TYR A 26 0.28 -8.29 18.68
C TYR A 26 1.23 -9.48 18.77
N LYS A 27 1.11 -10.41 17.81
CA LYS A 27 1.88 -11.65 17.82
C LYS A 27 3.31 -11.46 17.34
N HIS A 28 3.53 -10.55 16.40
CA HIS A 28 4.82 -10.44 15.69
C HIS A 28 5.59 -9.16 15.98
N GLY A 29 4.98 -8.13 16.55
CA GLY A 29 5.61 -6.83 16.81
C GLY A 29 6.90 -6.95 17.61
N ALA A 30 6.88 -7.64 18.76
CA ALA A 30 8.06 -7.85 19.60
C ALA A 30 9.20 -8.58 18.87
N SER A 31 8.85 -9.52 17.98
CA SER A 31 9.83 -10.24 17.16
C SER A 31 10.39 -9.38 16.02
N ILE A 32 9.56 -8.53 15.40
CA ILE A 32 9.97 -7.61 14.32
C ILE A 32 10.91 -6.54 14.87
N PHE A 33 10.57 -5.93 16.01
CA PHE A 33 11.39 -4.92 16.68
C PHE A 33 12.30 -5.56 17.74
N SER A 34 12.90 -6.70 17.40
CA SER A 34 13.93 -7.32 18.23
C SER A 34 15.25 -6.60 18.01
N PRO A 35 15.84 -5.97 19.04
CA PRO A 35 17.14 -5.32 18.90
C PRO A 35 18.18 -6.32 18.44
N VAL A 36 19.15 -5.88 17.64
CA VAL A 36 20.32 -6.70 17.26
C VAL A 36 20.98 -7.20 18.57
N SER A 37 20.95 -8.51 18.81
CA SER A 37 21.18 -9.12 20.14
C SER A 37 22.67 -9.36 20.49
N LYS A 38 23.05 -8.89 21.69
CA LYS A 38 23.84 -9.50 22.80
C LYS A 38 25.22 -10.17 22.53
N THR A 39 26.25 -9.35 22.30
CA THR A 39 27.60 -9.59 22.86
C THR A 39 28.07 -8.29 23.51
N ASP A 40 28.65 -8.41 24.71
CA ASP A 40 29.10 -7.38 25.66
C ASP A 40 28.09 -6.93 26.73
N SER A 41 27.88 -7.81 27.70
CA SER A 41 27.17 -7.53 28.96
C SER A 41 27.86 -6.48 29.85
N LEU A 42 29.02 -5.93 29.46
CA LEU A 42 29.81 -5.01 30.28
C LEU A 42 29.47 -3.52 30.06
N PHE A 43 28.80 -3.15 28.97
CA PHE A 43 28.49 -1.74 28.64
C PHE A 43 27.01 -1.48 28.32
N SER A 44 26.10 -2.39 28.70
CA SER A 44 24.65 -2.26 28.42
C SER A 44 23.99 -1.01 29.02
N TRP A 45 24.64 -0.34 29.98
CA TRP A 45 24.18 0.91 30.59
C TRP A 45 24.54 2.16 29.76
N LEU A 46 25.40 2.04 28.74
CA LEU A 46 25.71 3.15 27.85
C LEU A 46 24.53 3.41 26.91
N ASN A 47 24.10 4.67 26.93
CA ASN A 47 22.89 5.18 26.33
C ASN A 47 22.78 4.85 24.83
N ASP A 48 21.55 4.83 24.32
CA ASP A 48 21.22 4.58 22.91
C ASP A 48 21.99 5.47 21.91
N GLN A 49 22.44 6.64 22.35
CA GLN A 49 23.28 7.55 21.61
C GLN A 49 24.72 7.05 21.42
N TYR A 50 25.30 6.37 22.42
CA TYR A 50 26.64 5.79 22.33
C TYR A 50 26.68 4.61 21.36
N ARG A 51 25.61 3.79 21.32
CA ARG A 51 25.47 2.69 20.36
C ARG A 51 25.45 3.16 18.91
N ALA A 52 24.70 4.22 18.62
CA ALA A 52 24.64 4.82 17.28
C ALA A 52 25.99 5.41 16.85
N PHE A 53 26.74 5.99 17.80
CA PHE A 53 28.01 6.67 17.54
C PHE A 53 29.20 5.72 17.37
N VAL A 54 29.27 4.64 18.15
CA VAL A 54 30.47 3.78 18.22
C VAL A 54 30.38 2.52 17.34
N ARG A 55 29.18 1.95 17.13
CA ARG A 55 29.03 0.68 16.39
C ARG A 55 28.47 0.84 14.98
N GLY A 56 27.81 1.96 14.68
CA GLY A 56 27.07 2.13 13.43
C GLY A 56 25.96 1.08 13.24
N GLY A 57 25.15 1.25 12.19
CA GLY A 57 24.11 0.27 11.83
C GLY A 57 22.71 0.54 12.42
N PRO A 58 21.70 -0.26 11.99
CA PRO A 58 20.30 -0.07 12.35
C PRO A 58 19.98 -0.50 13.79
N LYS A 59 18.90 0.04 14.35
CA LYS A 59 18.42 -0.32 15.71
C LYS A 59 17.97 -1.78 15.83
N TYR A 60 17.41 -2.35 14.77
CA TYR A 60 16.76 -3.66 14.76
C TYR A 60 17.40 -4.63 13.77
N ASP A 61 17.40 -5.91 14.14
CA ASP A 61 17.72 -7.00 13.22
C ASP A 61 16.54 -7.18 12.25
N ALA A 62 16.81 -7.13 10.95
CA ALA A 62 15.79 -7.28 9.92
C ALA A 62 15.38 -8.76 9.72
N THR A 63 16.19 -9.73 10.19
CA THR A 63 15.98 -11.16 9.94
C THR A 63 14.57 -11.66 10.31
N PRO A 64 13.99 -11.30 11.48
CA PRO A 64 12.63 -11.71 11.82
C PRO A 64 11.56 -11.13 10.88
N LEU A 65 11.72 -9.87 10.48
CA LEU A 65 10.83 -9.18 9.54
C LEU A 65 10.94 -9.83 8.15
N GLU A 66 12.16 -10.02 7.65
CA GLU A 66 12.48 -10.71 6.40
C GLU A 66 11.86 -12.11 6.35
N GLY A 67 12.09 -12.91 7.39
CA GLY A 67 11.50 -14.24 7.49
C GLY A 67 9.97 -14.21 7.50
N LYS A 68 9.34 -13.21 8.12
CA LYS A 68 7.88 -13.09 8.13
C LYS A 68 7.31 -12.67 6.78
N ILE A 69 7.92 -11.68 6.13
CA ILE A 69 7.52 -11.25 4.79
C ILE A 69 7.66 -12.41 3.81
N ASN A 70 8.82 -13.07 3.77
CA ASN A 70 9.08 -14.19 2.87
C ASN A 70 8.09 -15.35 3.07
N ARG A 71 7.73 -15.68 4.32
CA ARG A 71 6.70 -16.71 4.58
C ARG A 71 5.30 -16.31 4.11
N LEU A 72 4.97 -15.02 4.12
CA LEU A 72 3.65 -14.53 3.73
C LEU A 72 3.52 -14.34 2.21
N THR A 73 4.61 -13.94 1.54
CA THR A 73 4.59 -13.61 0.12
C THR A 73 5.16 -14.72 -0.75
N GLY A 74 6.03 -15.58 -0.23
CA GLY A 74 6.69 -16.63 -1.01
C GLY A 74 7.32 -16.06 -2.29
N THR A 75 7.01 -16.70 -3.42
CA THR A 75 7.43 -16.28 -4.77
C THR A 75 6.42 -15.40 -5.49
N LEU A 76 5.39 -14.90 -4.79
CA LEU A 76 4.36 -14.06 -5.39
C LEU A 76 4.96 -12.72 -5.84
N THR A 77 4.43 -12.21 -6.93
CA THR A 77 4.78 -10.94 -7.56
C THR A 77 3.66 -9.93 -7.44
N LEU A 78 3.92 -8.68 -7.81
CA LEU A 78 2.89 -7.65 -7.91
C LEU A 78 1.69 -8.09 -8.78
N ALA A 79 1.92 -8.85 -9.85
CA ALA A 79 0.85 -9.32 -10.74
C ALA A 79 -0.09 -10.33 -10.06
N ASP A 80 0.37 -11.02 -9.00
CA ASP A 80 -0.40 -12.06 -8.33
C ASP A 80 -1.38 -11.49 -7.28
N THR A 81 -1.29 -10.20 -6.97
CA THR A 81 -2.17 -9.56 -5.98
C THR A 81 -3.65 -9.62 -6.38
N VAL A 82 -4.53 -9.75 -5.39
CA VAL A 82 -5.99 -9.89 -5.59
C VAL A 82 -6.69 -8.59 -5.99
N THR A 83 -5.99 -7.46 -5.90
CA THR A 83 -6.43 -6.13 -6.29
C THR A 83 -5.24 -5.30 -6.76
N LYS A 84 -5.46 -4.20 -7.47
CA LYS A 84 -4.39 -3.29 -7.88
C LYS A 84 -3.79 -2.61 -6.65
N ILE A 85 -2.47 -2.62 -6.55
CA ILE A 85 -1.71 -1.99 -5.47
C ILE A 85 -0.66 -1.03 -6.03
N LEU A 86 -0.28 -0.10 -5.16
CA LEU A 86 0.80 0.85 -5.38
C LEU A 86 1.59 0.96 -4.06
N VAL A 87 2.90 0.75 -4.12
CA VAL A 87 3.78 0.72 -2.96
C VAL A 87 4.99 1.62 -3.24
N PRO A 88 5.15 2.73 -2.51
CA PRO A 88 6.34 3.57 -2.64
C PRO A 88 7.54 2.95 -1.91
N ALA A 89 8.73 3.20 -2.43
CA ALA A 89 10.01 3.02 -1.76
C ALA A 89 10.93 4.16 -2.19
N PHE A 90 12.04 4.39 -1.49
CA PHE A 90 13.03 5.38 -1.93
C PHE A 90 14.32 4.67 -2.34
N ASP A 91 14.78 4.90 -3.57
CA ASP A 91 16.04 4.33 -4.06
C ASP A 91 17.20 5.30 -3.77
N VAL A 92 18.06 4.91 -2.83
CA VAL A 92 19.16 5.77 -2.36
C VAL A 92 20.25 5.97 -3.42
N ARG A 93 20.40 5.03 -4.35
CA ARG A 93 21.39 5.15 -5.42
C ARG A 93 20.92 6.12 -6.51
N ARG A 94 19.61 6.19 -6.73
CA ARG A 94 18.99 7.11 -7.70
C ARG A 94 18.54 8.43 -7.10
N LEU A 95 18.53 8.51 -5.77
CA LEU A 95 18.03 9.65 -5.01
C LEU A 95 16.59 10.03 -5.42
N ASN A 96 15.74 9.02 -5.61
CA ASN A 96 14.38 9.23 -6.09
C ASN A 96 13.39 8.22 -5.48
N THR A 97 12.15 8.66 -5.33
CA THR A 97 11.01 7.80 -4.97
C THR A 97 10.71 6.86 -6.14
N VAL A 98 10.72 5.56 -5.85
CA VAL A 98 10.30 4.50 -6.78
C VAL A 98 8.92 4.01 -6.37
N THR A 99 8.02 3.94 -7.34
CA THR A 99 6.66 3.45 -7.12
C THR A 99 6.49 2.09 -7.78
N PHE A 100 6.34 1.05 -6.96
CA PHE A 100 5.99 -0.29 -7.42
C PHE A 100 4.49 -0.41 -7.56
N SER A 101 4.00 -0.98 -8.66
CA SER A 101 2.57 -1.05 -8.91
C SER A 101 2.19 -2.32 -9.67
N SER A 102 1.01 -2.86 -9.36
CA SER A 102 0.41 -3.99 -10.10
C SER A 102 -0.54 -3.57 -11.22
N TYR A 103 -0.69 -2.26 -11.47
CA TYR A 103 -1.23 -1.79 -12.75
C TYR A 103 -0.28 -2.20 -13.87
N ASP A 104 -0.86 -2.58 -15.01
CA ASP A 104 -0.10 -3.11 -16.13
C ASP A 104 0.97 -2.09 -16.55
N ALA A 105 2.18 -2.58 -16.77
CA ALA A 105 3.22 -1.73 -17.30
C ALA A 105 2.82 -1.30 -18.73
N PRO A 106 3.20 -0.10 -19.19
CA PRO A 106 3.12 0.26 -20.60
C PRO A 106 3.73 -0.86 -21.46
N GLU A 107 3.21 -1.09 -22.66
CA GLU A 107 3.62 -2.19 -23.55
C GLU A 107 5.13 -2.33 -23.74
N MET A 108 5.82 -1.19 -23.83
CA MET A 108 7.28 -1.09 -23.91
C MET A 108 8.03 -1.63 -22.67
N LEU A 109 7.33 -1.81 -21.56
CA LEU A 109 7.80 -2.32 -20.27
C LEU A 109 7.14 -3.66 -19.90
N LYS A 110 6.10 -4.11 -20.63
CA LYS A 110 5.28 -5.30 -20.32
C LYS A 110 6.06 -6.60 -20.23
N PRO A 111 7.08 -6.87 -21.07
CA PRO A 111 7.75 -8.14 -20.91
C PRO A 111 8.62 -8.15 -19.65
N HIS A 112 9.10 -7.04 -19.09
CA HIS A 112 10.44 -7.08 -18.49
C HIS A 112 10.62 -6.71 -17.00
N LYS A 113 9.62 -6.84 -16.12
CA LYS A 113 9.86 -6.57 -14.70
C LYS A 113 9.09 -7.52 -13.78
N LYS A 114 9.75 -8.61 -13.38
CA LYS A 114 9.27 -9.40 -12.24
C LYS A 114 9.75 -8.72 -10.95
N HIS A 115 8.81 -8.17 -10.19
CA HIS A 115 9.05 -7.66 -8.85
C HIS A 115 8.34 -8.57 -7.85
N TYR A 116 9.11 -9.28 -7.04
CA TYR A 116 8.56 -10.09 -5.96
C TYR A 116 7.94 -9.20 -4.89
N LEU A 117 6.81 -9.63 -4.33
CA LEU A 117 6.16 -8.92 -3.23
C LEU A 117 7.07 -8.84 -2.01
N SER A 118 7.92 -9.86 -1.78
CA SER A 118 8.91 -9.84 -0.69
C SER A 118 9.87 -8.66 -0.83
N ASP A 119 10.47 -8.48 -2.01
CA ASP A 119 11.42 -7.40 -2.27
C ASP A 119 10.78 -6.01 -2.12
N VAL A 120 9.57 -5.86 -2.65
CA VAL A 120 8.81 -4.59 -2.55
C VAL A 120 8.44 -4.30 -1.09
N CYS A 121 7.95 -5.30 -0.35
CA CYS A 121 7.63 -5.17 1.07
C CYS A 121 8.87 -4.84 1.92
N LEU A 122 10.00 -5.51 1.66
CA LEU A 122 11.24 -5.25 2.38
C LEU A 122 11.75 -3.83 2.12
N GLY A 123 11.77 -3.40 0.87
CA GLY A 123 12.15 -2.04 0.50
C GLY A 123 11.28 -0.99 1.18
N THR A 124 9.95 -1.08 1.07
CA THR A 124 9.05 -0.06 1.65
C THR A 124 9.08 0.00 3.17
N THR A 125 9.50 -1.05 3.88
CA THR A 125 9.56 -1.08 5.36
C THR A 125 10.95 -0.80 5.93
N ALA A 126 11.97 -0.62 5.07
CA ALA A 126 13.36 -0.45 5.47
C ALA A 126 13.64 0.98 6.00
N ALA A 127 13.02 1.33 7.14
CA ALA A 127 13.06 2.67 7.69
C ALA A 127 14.49 3.04 8.14
N PRO A 128 15.05 4.18 7.67
CA PRO A 128 16.40 4.60 8.05
C PRO A 128 16.60 4.60 9.56
N THR A 129 17.76 4.11 10.01
CA THR A 129 18.15 3.93 11.42
C THR A 129 17.31 2.91 12.21
N TYR A 130 16.20 2.38 11.68
CA TYR A 130 15.47 1.23 12.26
C TYR A 130 15.91 -0.09 11.64
N PHE A 131 15.89 -0.18 10.32
CA PHE A 131 16.22 -1.38 9.55
C PHE A 131 17.28 -1.08 8.50
N ARG A 132 17.97 -2.14 8.04
CA ARG A 132 18.95 -2.03 6.96
C ARG A 132 18.27 -1.78 5.61
N PRO A 133 18.89 -1.05 4.67
CA PRO A 133 18.41 -0.95 3.30
C PRO A 133 18.28 -2.33 2.63
N HIS A 134 17.30 -2.47 1.73
CA HIS A 134 17.07 -3.69 0.96
C HIS A 134 17.63 -3.56 -0.46
N HIS A 135 18.38 -4.57 -0.90
CA HIS A 135 18.95 -4.59 -2.24
C HIS A 135 18.52 -5.85 -2.99
N PHE A 136 18.04 -5.67 -4.22
CA PHE A 136 17.72 -6.77 -5.11
C PHE A 136 17.90 -6.36 -6.57
N TRP A 137 17.96 -7.37 -7.44
CA TRP A 137 18.01 -7.17 -8.88
C TRP A 137 16.64 -7.49 -9.48
N SER A 138 16.07 -6.55 -10.22
CA SER A 138 14.92 -6.86 -11.07
C SER A 138 15.40 -7.48 -12.37
N HIS A 139 14.80 -8.61 -12.72
CA HIS A 139 15.08 -9.35 -13.94
C HIS A 139 14.12 -8.93 -15.05
N TYR A 140 14.71 -8.59 -16.19
CA TYR A 140 14.01 -8.38 -17.44
C TYR A 140 13.81 -9.74 -18.11
N THR A 141 12.71 -9.96 -18.84
CA THR A 141 12.42 -11.26 -19.47
C THR A 141 13.36 -11.63 -20.62
N ASP A 142 14.17 -10.68 -21.09
CA ASP A 142 15.28 -10.97 -22.00
C ASP A 142 16.50 -11.56 -21.29
N GLY A 143 16.46 -11.73 -19.95
CA GLY A 143 17.45 -12.45 -19.13
C GLY A 143 18.75 -11.69 -18.87
N ASP A 144 19.20 -10.88 -19.83
CA ASP A 144 20.50 -10.21 -19.80
C ASP A 144 20.47 -8.86 -19.10
N ARG A 145 19.34 -8.14 -19.18
CA ARG A 145 19.20 -6.85 -18.49
C ARG A 145 18.81 -7.08 -17.04
N ARG A 146 19.63 -6.52 -16.14
CA ARG A 146 19.35 -6.50 -14.70
C ARG A 146 19.37 -5.05 -14.22
N HIS A 147 18.37 -4.69 -13.44
CA HIS A 147 18.32 -3.37 -12.82
C HIS A 147 18.44 -3.51 -11.29
N PRO A 148 19.49 -2.94 -10.67
CA PRO A 148 19.65 -3.01 -9.23
C PRO A 148 18.80 -1.94 -8.55
N PHE A 149 18.11 -2.34 -7.49
CA PHE A 149 17.37 -1.44 -6.60
C PHE A 149 18.06 -1.38 -5.24
N HIS A 150 18.21 -0.17 -4.71
CA HIS A 150 18.84 0.11 -3.42
C HIS A 150 17.82 0.83 -2.52
N LEU A 151 16.90 0.07 -1.94
CA LEU A 151 15.67 0.63 -1.37
C LEU A 151 15.78 0.88 0.14
N ILE A 152 15.21 2.01 0.55
CA ILE A 152 14.79 2.30 1.92
C ILE A 152 13.29 2.62 1.93
N ASP A 153 12.76 2.81 3.13
CA ASP A 153 11.33 3.05 3.39
C ASP A 153 10.71 4.13 2.49
N GLY A 154 9.50 3.84 2.01
CA GLY A 154 8.74 4.73 1.15
C GLY A 154 8.36 6.06 1.80
N GLY A 155 8.30 6.11 3.13
CA GLY A 155 8.02 7.30 3.92
C GLY A 155 9.05 8.41 3.76
N VAL A 156 10.26 8.10 3.29
CA VAL A 156 11.27 9.12 2.94
C VAL A 156 10.81 10.00 1.78
N GLY A 157 10.11 9.41 0.80
CA GLY A 157 9.65 10.12 -0.39
C GLY A 157 8.15 10.38 -0.46
N ALA A 158 7.34 9.50 0.14
CA ALA A 158 5.89 9.52 0.07
C ALA A 158 5.26 8.88 1.32
N ASN A 159 5.37 9.59 2.45
CA ASN A 159 4.79 9.14 3.74
C ASN A 159 3.25 9.05 3.70
N ASN A 160 2.62 9.88 2.87
CA ASN A 160 1.21 9.75 2.52
C ASN A 160 1.09 9.43 1.02
N PRO A 161 0.82 8.17 0.63
CA PRO A 161 0.79 7.76 -0.77
C PRO A 161 -0.53 8.13 -1.49
N THR A 162 -1.47 8.84 -0.85
CA THR A 162 -2.79 9.13 -1.45
C THR A 162 -2.66 9.85 -2.79
N MET A 163 -1.84 10.91 -2.89
CA MET A 163 -1.67 11.62 -4.15
C MET A 163 -0.94 10.77 -5.21
N LEU A 164 -0.01 9.89 -4.81
CA LEU A 164 0.61 8.92 -5.73
C LEU A 164 -0.44 7.96 -6.31
N ALA A 165 -1.38 7.49 -5.49
CA ALA A 165 -2.46 6.61 -5.94
C ALA A 165 -3.41 7.33 -6.90
N ILE A 166 -3.84 8.56 -6.57
CA ILE A 166 -4.69 9.38 -7.44
C ILE A 166 -3.99 9.64 -8.78
N SER A 167 -2.74 10.08 -8.74
CA SER A 167 -1.93 10.34 -9.95
C SER A 167 -1.74 9.08 -10.80
N ARG A 168 -1.56 7.92 -10.17
CA ARG A 168 -1.44 6.63 -10.87
C ARG A 168 -2.72 6.28 -11.61
N ILE A 169 -3.88 6.46 -10.98
CA ILE A 169 -5.20 6.19 -11.58
C ILE A 169 -5.48 7.19 -12.70
N ALA A 170 -5.25 8.49 -12.46
CA ALA A 170 -5.39 9.53 -13.48
C ALA A 170 -4.54 9.22 -14.72
N ARG A 171 -3.32 8.71 -14.54
CA ARG A 171 -2.47 8.26 -15.66
C ARG A 171 -3.08 7.09 -16.43
N GLU A 172 -3.68 6.11 -15.75
CA GLU A 172 -4.34 4.97 -16.42
C GLU A 172 -5.53 5.41 -17.26
N ILE A 173 -6.32 6.36 -16.75
CA ILE A 173 -7.43 6.99 -17.48
C ILE A 173 -6.91 7.75 -18.70
N LEU A 174 -5.92 8.64 -18.51
CA LEU A 174 -5.34 9.46 -19.57
C LEU A 174 -4.67 8.63 -20.67
N CYS A 175 -4.06 7.49 -20.33
CA CYS A 175 -3.47 6.60 -21.32
C CYS A 175 -4.51 5.91 -22.20
N GLY A 176 -5.77 5.80 -21.76
CA GLY A 176 -6.87 5.18 -22.53
C GLY A 176 -6.71 3.69 -22.86
N LYS A 177 -5.68 3.03 -22.32
CA LYS A 177 -5.35 1.61 -22.61
C LYS A 177 -5.89 0.62 -21.59
N ASN A 178 -6.31 1.10 -20.42
CA ASN A 178 -6.77 0.24 -19.35
C ASN A 178 -8.29 0.04 -19.47
N PRO A 179 -8.78 -1.19 -19.72
CA PRO A 179 -10.20 -1.46 -19.95
C PRO A 179 -11.08 -1.27 -18.71
N ASP A 180 -10.49 -1.14 -17.51
CA ASP A 180 -11.22 -0.85 -16.28
C ASP A 180 -11.74 0.61 -16.23
N PHE A 181 -11.24 1.49 -17.10
CA PHE A 181 -11.60 2.89 -17.17
C PHE A 181 -12.21 3.24 -18.54
N GLU A 182 -13.23 4.10 -18.52
CA GLU A 182 -13.78 4.67 -19.76
C GLU A 182 -12.74 5.59 -20.40
N PRO A 183 -12.42 5.44 -21.70
CA PRO A 183 -11.51 6.35 -22.39
C PRO A 183 -12.05 7.78 -22.35
N LEU A 184 -11.14 8.74 -22.14
CA LEU A 184 -11.48 10.15 -22.26
C LEU A 184 -11.66 10.52 -23.73
N GLU A 185 -12.63 11.39 -24.01
CA GLU A 185 -12.70 12.10 -25.29
C GLU A 185 -11.58 13.16 -25.38
N GLU A 186 -11.26 13.61 -26.59
CA GLU A 186 -10.06 14.41 -26.91
C GLU A 186 -9.94 15.71 -26.09
N ASP A 187 -11.06 16.32 -25.69
CA ASP A 187 -11.13 17.56 -24.90
C ASP A 187 -11.51 17.34 -23.42
N GLN A 188 -11.64 16.10 -22.95
CA GLN A 188 -12.06 15.81 -21.59
C GLN A 188 -10.88 15.73 -20.61
N ALA A 189 -11.02 16.43 -19.48
CA ALA A 189 -10.13 16.28 -18.34
C ALA A 189 -10.53 15.07 -17.49
N VAL A 190 -9.59 14.58 -16.66
CA VAL A 190 -9.89 13.56 -15.65
C VAL A 190 -10.94 14.10 -14.67
N ASP A 191 -12.07 13.41 -14.61
CA ASP A 191 -13.16 13.70 -13.67
C ASP A 191 -12.85 13.07 -12.30
N TYR A 192 -12.28 13.87 -11.38
CA TYR A 192 -11.97 13.41 -10.03
C TYR A 192 -13.23 13.26 -9.16
N SER A 193 -14.41 13.72 -9.59
CA SER A 193 -15.66 13.50 -8.85
C SER A 193 -16.07 12.03 -8.79
N LYS A 194 -15.59 11.22 -9.74
CA LYS A 194 -15.76 9.76 -9.75
C LYS A 194 -14.84 9.03 -8.77
N PHE A 195 -13.86 9.71 -8.15
CA PHE A 195 -12.91 9.08 -7.24
C PHE A 195 -13.50 8.99 -5.84
N ILE A 196 -13.51 7.78 -5.28
CA ILE A 196 -13.85 7.51 -3.88
C ILE A 196 -12.56 7.17 -3.15
N VAL A 197 -12.12 8.05 -2.26
CA VAL A 197 -10.80 7.99 -1.62
C VAL A 197 -10.95 7.93 -0.10
N ILE A 198 -10.46 6.83 0.49
CA ILE A 198 -10.29 6.70 1.93
C ILE A 198 -8.79 6.72 2.22
N SER A 199 -8.33 7.69 3.01
CA SER A 199 -6.95 7.84 3.45
C SER A 199 -6.88 7.62 4.96
N ILE A 200 -6.06 6.66 5.41
CA ILE A 200 -5.96 6.28 6.83
C ILE A 200 -4.54 6.60 7.31
N GLY A 201 -4.43 7.52 8.27
CA GLY A 201 -3.18 7.88 8.92
C GLY A 201 -2.88 7.01 10.14
N THR A 202 -1.62 7.01 10.58
CA THR A 202 -1.14 6.27 11.77
C THR A 202 -1.05 7.13 13.02
N GLY A 203 -1.74 8.27 13.03
CA GLY A 203 -1.65 9.27 14.07
C GLY A 203 -0.55 10.29 13.81
N SER A 204 -0.80 11.52 14.22
CA SER A 204 0.19 12.58 14.27
C SER A 204 -0.06 13.43 15.50
N THR A 205 0.91 13.47 16.41
CA THR A 205 0.89 14.53 17.40
C THR A 205 1.46 15.78 16.75
N LYS A 206 0.56 16.67 16.35
CA LYS A 206 0.85 18.09 16.26
C LYS A 206 1.18 18.60 17.67
N GLU A 207 2.26 18.12 18.29
CA GLU A 207 2.85 18.79 19.44
C GLU A 207 3.48 20.08 18.93
N ARG A 208 2.61 21.04 18.57
CA ARG A 208 3.01 22.39 18.25
C ARG A 208 3.80 22.90 19.45
N GLY A 209 5.00 23.40 19.17
CA GLY A 209 5.94 23.81 20.20
C GLY A 209 6.79 22.69 20.81
N ARG A 210 6.74 21.43 20.30
CA ARG A 210 7.71 20.39 20.69
C ARG A 210 9.13 20.86 20.49
N TYR A 211 9.36 21.53 19.36
CA TYR A 211 10.61 22.16 19.02
C TYR A 211 10.37 23.66 18.88
N ASN A 212 11.32 24.46 19.36
CA ASN A 212 11.32 25.92 19.20
C ASN A 212 12.66 26.35 18.61
N ALA A 213 12.69 27.53 17.98
CA ALA A 213 13.87 28.01 17.28
C ALA A 213 15.08 28.15 18.20
N ASP A 214 14.89 28.60 19.46
CA ASP A 214 15.98 28.80 20.42
C ASP A 214 16.65 27.49 20.84
N ASP A 215 15.87 26.41 21.03
CA ASP A 215 16.40 25.07 21.27
C ASP A 215 17.10 24.52 20.02
N CYS A 216 16.44 24.59 18.86
CA CYS A 216 16.99 24.12 17.59
C CYS A 216 18.30 24.83 17.18
N ALA A 217 18.45 26.11 17.49
CA ALA A 217 19.67 26.88 17.23
C ALA A 217 20.90 26.32 17.97
N ARG A 218 20.67 25.54 19.03
CA ARG A 218 21.72 24.88 19.83
C ARG A 218 21.86 23.39 19.48
N TRP A 219 21.18 22.91 18.44
CA TRP A 219 21.28 21.53 18.01
C TRP A 219 22.54 21.31 17.17
N THR A 220 23.30 20.29 17.56
CA THR A 220 24.34 19.70 16.72
C THR A 220 23.69 18.80 15.68
N ASP A 221 24.45 18.38 14.66
CA ASP A 221 24.00 17.41 13.65
C ASP A 221 23.38 16.15 14.27
N ILE A 222 23.94 15.70 15.41
CA ILE A 222 23.41 14.56 16.17
C ILE A 222 22.02 14.86 16.72
N LYS A 223 21.80 16.05 17.31
CA LYS A 223 20.49 16.43 17.86
C LYS A 223 19.43 16.59 16.78
N TRP A 224 19.80 17.05 15.58
CA TRP A 224 18.90 17.10 14.42
C TRP A 224 18.39 15.71 14.00
N VAL A 225 19.26 14.70 14.07
CA VAL A 225 18.92 13.31 13.72
C VAL A 225 18.30 12.55 14.90
N ARG A 226 18.72 12.84 16.13
CA ARG A 226 18.32 12.11 17.33
C ARG A 226 18.33 12.99 18.58
N LYS A 227 17.15 13.17 19.20
CA LYS A 227 16.97 13.94 20.44
C LYS A 227 15.89 13.28 21.29
N ASP A 228 16.18 13.01 22.57
CA ASP A 228 15.23 12.52 23.56
C ASP A 228 14.38 11.29 23.12
N GLY A 229 15.00 10.37 22.36
CA GLY A 229 14.33 9.18 21.82
C GLY A 229 13.59 9.39 20.50
N HIS A 230 13.48 10.62 20.03
CA HIS A 230 12.86 11.02 18.75
C HIS A 230 13.89 11.24 17.65
N ARG A 231 13.39 11.45 16.42
CA ARG A 231 14.20 11.73 15.23
C ARG A 231 13.74 13.02 14.57
N PRO A 232 14.13 14.20 15.11
CA PRO A 232 13.46 15.46 14.82
C PRO A 232 13.32 15.77 13.33
N ILE A 233 14.41 15.72 12.56
CA ILE A 233 14.38 16.06 11.13
C ILE A 233 13.53 15.08 10.31
N ILE A 234 13.55 13.79 10.67
CA ILE A 234 12.73 12.76 10.01
C ILE A 234 11.26 12.98 10.35
N ASP A 235 10.93 13.24 11.61
CA ASP A 235 9.58 13.53 12.07
C ASP A 235 9.03 14.79 11.36
N MET A 236 9.86 15.83 11.19
CA MET A 236 9.51 17.06 10.47
C MET A 236 9.19 16.80 9.00
N PHE A 237 10.07 16.08 8.27
CA PHE A 237 9.84 15.76 6.87
C PHE A 237 8.64 14.81 6.66
N ALA A 238 8.51 13.78 7.51
CA ALA A 238 7.40 12.85 7.45
C ALA A 238 6.06 13.56 7.73
N HIS A 239 6.04 14.48 8.69
CA HIS A 239 4.86 15.29 8.99
C HIS A 239 4.51 16.25 7.85
N ALA A 240 5.50 16.96 7.31
CA ALA A 240 5.29 17.86 6.19
C ALA A 240 4.75 17.09 4.96
N SER A 241 5.30 15.91 4.67
CA SER A 241 4.83 15.03 3.60
C SER A 241 3.37 14.61 3.81
N ASP A 242 3.00 14.17 5.02
CA ASP A 242 1.63 13.76 5.32
C ASP A 242 0.62 14.91 5.16
N PHE A 243 0.96 16.06 5.75
CA PHE A 243 0.11 17.25 5.78
C PHE A 243 -0.11 17.83 4.39
N TRP A 244 0.96 18.07 3.63
CA TRP A 244 0.83 18.67 2.30
C TRP A 244 0.10 17.77 1.31
N VAL A 245 0.26 16.46 1.39
CA VAL A 245 -0.53 15.54 0.55
C VAL A 245 -2.02 15.64 0.88
N ASP A 246 -2.38 15.66 2.16
CA ASP A 246 -3.78 15.80 2.56
C ASP A 246 -4.39 17.14 2.10
N THR A 247 -3.62 18.23 2.20
CA THR A 247 -4.01 19.55 1.67
C THR A 247 -4.22 19.50 0.17
N HIS A 248 -3.25 18.99 -0.61
CA HIS A 248 -3.37 18.93 -2.07
C HIS A 248 -4.56 18.06 -2.51
N VAL A 249 -4.80 16.92 -1.86
CA VAL A 249 -5.95 16.05 -2.19
C VAL A 249 -7.26 16.74 -1.85
N SER A 250 -7.35 17.38 -0.68
CA SER A 250 -8.52 18.16 -0.29
C SER A 250 -8.81 19.28 -1.28
N THR A 251 -7.80 20.09 -1.64
CA THR A 251 -7.95 21.17 -2.63
C THR A 251 -8.41 20.64 -3.99
N LEU A 252 -7.80 19.54 -4.47
CA LEU A 252 -8.14 18.94 -5.75
C LEU A 252 -9.61 18.49 -5.80
N LEU A 253 -10.07 17.80 -4.76
CA LEU A 253 -11.41 17.22 -4.72
C LEU A 253 -12.47 18.26 -4.32
N ASP A 254 -12.16 19.20 -3.44
CA ASP A 254 -13.04 20.32 -3.08
C ASP A 254 -13.24 21.31 -4.23
N GLY A 255 -12.18 21.56 -5.01
CA GLY A 255 -12.26 22.38 -6.21
C GLY A 255 -13.30 21.85 -7.20
N GLN A 256 -13.57 20.54 -7.17
CA GLN A 256 -14.62 19.89 -7.95
C GLN A 256 -15.91 19.60 -7.15
N ARG A 257 -16.06 20.18 -5.94
CA ARG A 257 -17.21 19.99 -5.02
C ARG A 257 -17.45 18.51 -4.65
N CYS A 258 -16.40 17.71 -4.57
CA CYS A 258 -16.47 16.28 -4.31
C CYS A 258 -16.47 16.01 -2.81
N LYS A 259 -17.49 15.29 -2.32
CA LYS A 259 -17.53 14.82 -0.93
C LYS A 259 -16.93 13.42 -0.74
N ASN A 260 -16.22 12.92 -1.74
CA ASN A 260 -15.78 11.53 -1.81
C ASN A 260 -14.35 11.32 -1.27
N TYR A 261 -13.87 12.22 -0.42
CA TYR A 261 -12.59 12.10 0.28
C TYR A 261 -12.78 12.01 1.78
N LEU A 262 -12.39 10.87 2.37
CA LEU A 262 -12.39 10.65 3.80
C LEU A 262 -10.96 10.44 4.29
N ARG A 263 -10.46 11.38 5.11
CA ARG A 263 -9.20 11.26 5.83
C ARG A 263 -9.48 10.91 7.30
N ILE A 264 -9.00 9.75 7.74
CA ILE A 264 -9.05 9.34 9.14
C ILE A 264 -7.65 9.47 9.71
N GLN A 265 -7.46 10.40 10.64
CA GLN A 265 -6.17 10.68 11.27
C GLN A 265 -6.37 10.96 12.75
N ALA A 266 -5.66 10.22 13.61
CA ALA A 266 -5.68 10.47 15.05
C ALA A 266 -4.78 11.66 15.41
N LEU A 267 -5.27 12.55 16.26
CA LEU A 267 -4.53 13.71 16.75
C LEU A 267 -4.22 13.57 18.24
N LYS A 268 -3.42 14.50 18.77
CA LYS A 268 -3.09 14.54 20.21
C LYS A 268 -4.34 14.60 21.09
N GLU A 269 -5.33 15.38 20.67
CA GLU A 269 -6.62 15.53 21.35
C GLU A 269 -7.48 14.26 21.37
N ASP A 270 -7.14 13.25 20.56
CA ASP A 270 -7.80 11.94 20.54
C ASP A 270 -7.16 10.94 21.52
N GLY A 271 -6.20 11.38 22.33
CA GLY A 271 -5.56 10.56 23.36
C GLY A 271 -4.23 9.94 22.93
N LEU A 272 -3.64 10.38 21.81
CA LEU A 272 -2.26 10.03 21.47
C LEU A 272 -1.28 10.71 22.43
N VAL A 273 -0.53 9.91 23.19
CA VAL A 273 0.49 10.35 24.14
C VAL A 273 1.87 9.82 23.78
N GLY A 274 2.93 10.45 24.29
CA GLY A 274 4.34 10.23 23.90
C GLY A 274 4.73 8.79 23.52
N PRO A 275 4.57 7.79 24.41
CA PRO A 275 4.93 6.40 24.11
C PRO A 275 4.23 5.79 22.89
N MET A 276 3.01 6.23 22.56
CA MET A 276 2.24 5.75 21.41
C MET A 276 2.78 6.26 20.07
N LEU A 277 3.63 7.30 20.08
CA LEU A 277 4.22 7.91 18.89
C LEU A 277 5.50 7.22 18.44
N LEU A 278 6.08 6.41 19.32
CA LEU A 278 7.26 5.64 18.99
C LEU A 278 6.82 4.50 18.07
N LEU A 279 7.29 4.56 16.82
CA LEU A 279 6.99 3.59 15.76
C LEU A 279 7.25 2.13 16.19
N ASP A 280 8.20 1.93 17.08
CA ASP A 280 8.73 0.64 17.51
C ASP A 280 8.30 0.22 18.93
N ASN A 281 7.39 0.97 19.57
CA ASN A 281 6.89 0.63 20.91
C ASN A 281 5.80 -0.44 20.86
N VAL A 282 6.23 -1.69 20.90
CA VAL A 282 5.38 -2.89 20.82
C VAL A 282 5.07 -3.51 22.18
N CYS A 283 5.18 -2.76 23.28
CA CYS A 283 4.76 -3.27 24.58
C CYS A 283 3.24 -3.46 24.59
N LYS A 284 2.75 -4.50 25.29
CA LYS A 284 1.32 -4.85 25.31
C LYS A 284 0.45 -3.65 25.72
N HIS A 285 0.87 -2.92 26.74
CA HIS A 285 0.15 -1.73 27.20
C HIS A 285 0.04 -0.65 26.11
N ASN A 286 1.12 -0.39 25.35
CA ASN A 286 1.08 0.58 24.26
C ASN A 286 0.19 0.11 23.11
N MET A 287 0.26 -1.16 22.72
CA MET A 287 -0.61 -1.73 21.70
C MET A 287 -2.09 -1.68 22.12
N ASP A 288 -2.41 -1.99 23.39
CA ASP A 288 -3.77 -1.91 23.91
C ASP A 288 -4.30 -0.48 23.86
N ASN A 289 -3.45 0.50 24.16
CA ASN A 289 -3.81 1.91 24.09
C ASN A 289 -4.00 2.38 22.63
N LEU A 290 -3.17 1.93 21.69
CA LEU A 290 -3.34 2.23 20.26
C LEU A 290 -4.67 1.68 19.71
N ILE A 291 -5.08 0.47 20.13
CA ILE A 291 -6.42 -0.05 19.80
C ILE A 291 -7.49 0.91 20.32
N LYS A 292 -7.44 1.27 21.61
CA LYS A 292 -8.43 2.16 22.22
C LYS A 292 -8.53 3.50 21.50
N VAL A 293 -7.40 4.08 21.09
CA VAL A 293 -7.39 5.30 20.28
C VAL A 293 -8.11 5.08 18.95
N GLY A 294 -7.84 3.97 18.25
CA GLY A 294 -8.53 3.63 17.01
C GLY A 294 -10.04 3.41 17.18
N GLU A 295 -10.46 2.71 18.24
CA GLU A 295 -11.88 2.49 18.57
C GLU A 295 -12.58 3.80 18.93
N ASN A 296 -11.93 4.66 19.72
CA ASN A 296 -12.45 5.97 20.08
C ASN A 296 -12.54 6.90 18.87
N LEU A 297 -11.59 6.81 17.93
CA LEU A 297 -11.56 7.63 16.72
C LEU A 297 -12.81 7.43 15.86
N LEU A 298 -13.40 6.24 15.87
CA LEU A 298 -14.67 5.97 15.18
C LEU A 298 -15.81 6.88 15.69
N GLN A 299 -15.83 7.20 16.98
CA GLN A 299 -16.84 8.05 17.61
C GLN A 299 -16.53 9.55 17.50
N LYS A 300 -15.35 9.92 16.98
CA LYS A 300 -14.99 11.32 16.77
C LYS A 300 -15.65 11.84 15.49
N LYS A 301 -15.96 13.14 15.48
CA LYS A 301 -16.44 13.83 14.28
C LYS A 301 -15.40 13.77 13.17
N VAL A 302 -15.88 13.75 11.92
CA VAL A 302 -15.02 13.85 10.75
C VAL A 302 -14.24 15.17 10.81
N THR A 303 -12.94 15.08 10.53
CA THR A 303 -12.05 16.24 10.47
C THR A 303 -11.50 16.40 9.07
N LYS A 304 -11.15 17.64 8.73
CA LYS A 304 -10.55 17.99 7.45
C LYS A 304 -9.46 19.02 7.65
N VAL A 305 -8.47 19.01 6.77
CA VAL A 305 -7.46 20.06 6.78
C VAL A 305 -8.07 21.41 6.35
N ASP A 306 -7.91 22.41 7.20
CA ASP A 306 -8.16 23.81 6.90
C ASP A 306 -6.88 24.45 6.35
N MET A 307 -6.99 25.06 5.17
CA MET A 307 -5.85 25.64 4.45
C MET A 307 -5.39 26.99 5.03
N ILE A 308 -6.24 27.68 5.77
CA ILE A 308 -5.93 28.99 6.38
C ILE A 308 -5.22 28.76 7.71
N THR A 309 -5.80 27.92 8.57
CA THR A 309 -5.26 27.67 9.91
C THR A 309 -4.15 26.62 9.90
N MET A 310 -4.02 25.87 8.80
CA MET A 310 -3.11 24.74 8.63
C MET A 310 -3.35 23.67 9.72
N ARG A 311 -4.62 23.46 10.09
CA ARG A 311 -5.07 22.55 11.16
C ARG A 311 -6.04 21.52 10.60
N TYR A 312 -6.22 20.44 11.35
CA TYR A 312 -7.37 19.59 11.13
C TYR A 312 -8.49 20.21 11.96
N GLU A 313 -9.60 20.55 11.31
CA GLU A 313 -10.75 21.15 11.95
C GLU A 313 -11.96 20.23 11.79
N LYS A 314 -12.80 20.23 12.82
CA LYS A 314 -14.07 19.52 12.80
C LYS A 314 -14.94 20.16 11.73
N GLN A 315 -15.51 19.35 10.85
CA GLN A 315 -16.47 19.85 9.88
C GLN A 315 -17.77 20.26 10.59
N ASP A 316 -18.53 21.17 9.98
CA ASP A 316 -19.89 21.55 10.43
C ASP A 316 -20.89 20.38 10.35
N THR A 317 -20.45 19.22 9.86
CA THR A 317 -21.22 17.98 9.91
C THR A 317 -21.17 17.40 11.32
N GLU A 318 -22.33 17.05 11.87
CA GLU A 318 -22.42 16.29 13.12
C GLU A 318 -21.96 14.82 12.98
N MET A 319 -21.57 14.41 11.78
CA MET A 319 -21.19 13.04 11.46
C MET A 319 -19.89 12.59 12.10
N THR A 320 -19.93 11.39 12.66
CA THR A 320 -18.77 10.66 13.18
C THR A 320 -18.02 9.91 12.07
N ASN A 321 -16.76 9.55 12.34
CA ASN A 321 -15.96 8.72 11.43
C ASN A 321 -16.63 7.36 11.17
N GLU A 322 -17.32 6.76 12.16
CA GLU A 322 -18.04 5.51 11.99
C GLU A 322 -19.19 5.65 10.98
N GLU A 323 -20.00 6.70 11.13
CA GLU A 323 -21.13 6.96 10.23
C GLU A 323 -20.64 7.24 8.81
N GLU A 324 -19.58 8.02 8.65
CA GLU A 324 -19.04 8.30 7.33
C GLU A 324 -18.37 7.07 6.70
N LEU A 325 -17.71 6.22 7.49
CA LEU A 325 -17.22 4.93 7.01
C LEU A 325 -18.38 4.02 6.55
N LYS A 326 -19.54 4.04 7.22
CA LYS A 326 -20.74 3.31 6.78
C LYS A 326 -21.26 3.85 5.45
N ASN A 327 -21.25 5.18 5.25
CA ASN A 327 -21.59 5.79 3.97
C ASN A 327 -20.64 5.35 2.85
N PHE A 328 -19.33 5.41 3.09
CA PHE A 328 -18.33 4.93 2.13
C PHE A 328 -18.47 3.44 1.84
N ALA A 329 -18.73 2.61 2.85
CA ALA A 329 -18.98 1.18 2.66
C ALA A 329 -20.20 0.94 1.77
N LYS A 330 -21.27 1.73 1.94
CA LYS A 330 -22.46 1.68 1.07
C LYS A 330 -22.12 2.08 -0.37
N MET A 331 -21.39 3.17 -0.58
CA MET A 331 -20.97 3.60 -1.93
C MET A 331 -20.16 2.51 -2.63
N LEU A 332 -19.19 1.91 -1.94
CA LEU A 332 -18.37 0.81 -2.47
C LEU A 332 -19.19 -0.45 -2.78
N TYR A 333 -20.17 -0.77 -1.93
CA TYR A 333 -21.06 -1.92 -2.15
C TYR A 333 -21.96 -1.71 -3.38
N ASP A 334 -22.61 -0.55 -3.48
CA ASP A 334 -23.50 -0.21 -4.58
C ASP A 334 -22.74 -0.20 -5.92
N GLU A 335 -21.54 0.39 -5.95
CA GLU A 335 -20.67 0.40 -7.12
C GLU A 335 -20.26 -1.01 -7.55
N ARG A 336 -19.85 -1.87 -6.58
CA ARG A 336 -19.53 -3.27 -6.88
C ARG A 336 -20.73 -4.02 -7.45
N LYS A 337 -21.93 -3.83 -6.87
CA LYS A 337 -23.16 -4.46 -7.34
C LYS A 337 -23.50 -4.03 -8.77
N LEU A 338 -23.31 -2.75 -9.08
CA LEU A 338 -23.53 -2.19 -10.42
C LEU A 338 -22.59 -2.81 -11.46
N ARG A 339 -21.29 -2.92 -11.16
CA ARG A 339 -20.32 -3.57 -12.08
C ARG A 339 -20.63 -5.03 -12.33
N LEU A 340 -20.93 -5.79 -11.27
CA LEU A 340 -21.31 -7.21 -11.42
C LEU A 340 -22.61 -7.38 -12.21
N GLY A 341 -23.53 -6.40 -12.16
CA GLY A 341 -24.72 -6.36 -13.00
C GLY A 341 -24.39 -6.16 -14.48
N LYS A 342 -23.53 -5.19 -14.79
CA LYS A 342 -23.06 -4.92 -16.17
C LYS A 342 -22.32 -6.13 -16.76
N ASP A 343 -21.47 -6.80 -15.99
CA ASP A 343 -20.72 -7.97 -16.46
C ASP A 343 -21.63 -9.16 -16.81
N LYS A 344 -22.72 -9.35 -16.07
CA LYS A 344 -23.73 -10.37 -16.37
C LYS A 344 -24.50 -10.08 -17.66
N GLN A 345 -24.74 -8.81 -17.97
CA GLN A 345 -25.43 -8.38 -19.19
C GLN A 345 -24.53 -8.47 -20.44
N LYS A 346 -23.21 -8.37 -20.29
CA LYS A 346 -22.23 -8.50 -21.39
C LYS A 346 -21.95 -9.96 -21.81
N ARG A 347 -22.35 -10.96 -21.02
CA ARG A 347 -22.21 -12.38 -21.41
C ARG A 347 -23.33 -12.75 -22.40
N PRO A 348 -23.04 -13.29 -23.59
CA PRO A 348 -24.09 -13.71 -24.50
C PRO A 348 -24.97 -14.77 -23.83
N ARG A 349 -26.29 -14.62 -23.95
CA ARG A 349 -27.23 -15.69 -23.62
C ARG A 349 -26.89 -16.86 -24.52
N VAL A 350 -26.38 -17.95 -23.94
CA VAL A 350 -26.35 -19.23 -24.63
C VAL A 350 -27.81 -19.62 -24.80
N ASP A 351 -28.33 -19.52 -26.02
CA ASP A 351 -29.66 -19.97 -26.36
C ASP A 351 -29.77 -21.46 -26.07
N GLN A 352 -30.58 -21.79 -25.06
CA GLN A 352 -31.08 -23.15 -24.84
C GLN A 352 -32.12 -23.44 -25.92
N ASN A 353 -31.65 -23.74 -27.12
CA ASN A 353 -32.43 -24.38 -28.18
C ASN A 353 -31.55 -25.45 -28.83
N GLU A 354 -31.19 -26.47 -28.05
CA GLU A 354 -30.89 -27.78 -28.62
C GLU A 354 -32.19 -28.55 -28.71
N GLN A 355 -32.65 -28.68 -29.95
CA GLN A 355 -33.79 -29.47 -30.36
C GLN A 355 -33.63 -30.91 -29.88
N ALA A 356 -34.73 -31.45 -29.36
CA ALA A 356 -34.96 -32.87 -29.22
C ALA A 356 -34.69 -33.59 -30.55
N LEU A 357 -33.76 -34.55 -30.52
CA LEU A 357 -33.68 -35.62 -31.51
C LEU A 357 -34.39 -36.85 -30.92
N PRO A 358 -35.33 -37.48 -31.64
CA PRO A 358 -35.99 -38.70 -31.18
C PRO A 358 -35.11 -39.93 -31.46
N ASP A 359 -35.26 -40.93 -30.60
CA ASP A 359 -34.64 -42.25 -30.69
C ASP A 359 -34.98 -43.01 -31.98
N GLY A 360 -33.98 -43.74 -32.48
CA GLY A 360 -34.16 -45.08 -33.05
C GLY A 360 -34.14 -45.22 -34.59
N ALA A 361 -33.05 -45.78 -35.12
CA ALA A 361 -33.05 -47.07 -35.84
C ALA A 361 -31.67 -47.37 -36.44
N MET A 362 -31.12 -48.53 -36.09
CA MET A 362 -30.01 -49.18 -36.80
C MET A 362 -30.39 -49.48 -38.25
N THR A 363 -29.43 -49.34 -39.19
CA THR A 363 -29.11 -50.41 -40.15
C THR A 363 -27.69 -50.22 -40.69
N THR A 364 -27.02 -51.36 -40.79
CA THR A 364 -25.76 -51.68 -41.48
C THR A 364 -25.74 -51.21 -42.94
N ASP A 365 -24.61 -50.71 -43.48
CA ASP A 365 -23.59 -51.53 -44.17
C ASP A 365 -22.54 -50.69 -44.94
N THR A 366 -21.29 -51.16 -44.87
CA THR A 366 -20.18 -51.11 -45.84
C THR A 366 -20.09 -50.01 -46.94
N LYS A 367 -18.97 -49.25 -46.97
CA LYS A 367 -17.76 -49.57 -47.78
C LYS A 367 -16.63 -48.52 -47.67
N ALA A 368 -15.44 -49.09 -47.64
CA ALA A 368 -14.14 -48.46 -47.48
C ALA A 368 -13.66 -47.73 -48.75
N GLN A 369 -13.08 -46.55 -48.51
CA GLN A 369 -11.72 -46.15 -48.89
C GLN A 369 -11.27 -46.21 -50.36
N ALA A 370 -10.99 -45.01 -50.84
CA ALA A 370 -10.16 -44.67 -51.98
C ALA A 370 -8.76 -45.30 -51.91
N THR A 371 -8.22 -45.69 -53.07
CA THR A 371 -6.78 -45.69 -53.33
C THR A 371 -6.55 -45.16 -54.74
N ALA A 372 -5.75 -44.11 -54.79
CA ALA A 372 -5.32 -43.40 -55.97
C ALA A 372 -4.04 -44.04 -56.54
N ASP A 373 -4.00 -44.03 -57.86
CA ASP A 373 -2.87 -43.71 -58.74
C ASP A 373 -1.55 -44.48 -58.58
N GLU A 374 -1.38 -45.39 -59.53
CA GLU A 374 -0.14 -45.94 -60.05
C GLU A 374 0.83 -44.86 -60.57
N MET A 375 2.13 -45.09 -60.29
CA MET A 375 3.31 -44.97 -61.18
C MET A 375 3.60 -43.60 -61.82
N ALA A 376 4.81 -43.07 -61.94
CA ALA A 376 6.20 -43.47 -61.79
C ALA A 376 6.98 -42.15 -61.48
N GLU A 377 8.25 -42.07 -61.09
CA GLU A 377 9.44 -42.67 -61.69
C GLU A 377 10.66 -42.25 -60.83
N LYS A 378 11.50 -43.25 -60.49
CA LYS A 378 12.92 -43.21 -60.05
C LYS A 378 13.32 -42.60 -58.71
#